data_AF-A0A6B2E7V6-F1
#
_entry.id   AF-A0A6B2E7V6-F1
#
_cell.length_a   1.000
_cell.length_b   1.000
_cell.length_c   1.000
_cell.angle_alpha   90.00
_cell.angle_beta   90.00
_cell.angle_gamma   90.00
#
_symmetry.space_group_name_H-M   'P 1'
#
loop_
_entity.id
_entity.type
_entity.pdbx_description
1 polymer ?
#
loop_
_entity_poly.entity_id
_entity_poly.type
_entity_poly.pdbx_seq_one_letter_code
_entity_poly.pdbx_strand_id
1 'polypeptide(L)'
;MQKMTICMRVALLFPLYCALYMVAPTCSMAEPMRKPFMKFLIHASSYLFFLFLLILVSQRAEVQVILLFGTESMRQALEEELMKQRGNGPTYLELLVVVYVLGFIWEETQEIFAEGIQSYLRNMWNFIDFMRNFLYCLVACLRVFAYIQQTSEISIDPSTAYIAREHWDDFDPQLIAEGLFAAANIFSALKLVHLFSINPHLGPLQISLGRMVIDIVKFFFIYSLVLFAFACGLNQLLWYFADLEKKKCYSLPGGLPDWGAHSDACMKWR
;
A
#
# COMPACT_ATOMS: atom_id res chain seq x y z
N MET A 1 -19.40 27.49 12.38
CA MET A 1 -17.97 27.77 12.61
C MET A 1 -17.46 27.21 13.94
N GLN A 2 -18.00 27.60 15.10
CA GLN A 2 -17.51 27.13 16.42
C GLN A 2 -17.44 25.60 16.57
N LYS A 3 -18.47 24.85 16.15
CA LYS A 3 -18.48 23.37 16.17
C LYS A 3 -17.33 22.77 15.35
N MET A 4 -17.03 23.37 14.19
CA MET A 4 -15.97 22.92 13.30
C MET A 4 -14.58 23.18 13.90
N THR A 5 -14.38 24.34 14.53
CA THR A 5 -13.13 24.67 15.24
C THR A 5 -12.88 23.73 16.41
N ILE A 6 -13.93 23.35 17.15
CA ILE A 6 -13.82 22.39 18.25
C ILE A 6 -13.44 21.00 17.71
N CYS A 7 -14.11 20.53 16.66
CA CYS A 7 -13.76 19.26 16.03
C CYS A 7 -12.31 19.25 15.51
N MET A 8 -11.85 20.33 14.88
CA MET A 8 -10.47 20.45 14.40
C MET A 8 -9.44 20.41 15.54
N ARG A 9 -9.74 21.08 16.67
CA ARG A 9 -8.85 21.01 17.86
C ARG A 9 -8.77 19.59 18.42
N VAL A 10 -9.90 18.89 18.53
CA VAL A 10 -9.93 17.51 19.01
C VAL A 10 -9.21 16.58 18.04
N ALA A 11 -9.39 16.78 16.74
CA ALA A 11 -8.72 15.99 15.70
C ALA A 11 -7.20 16.17 15.71
N LEU A 12 -6.69 17.40 15.94
CA LEU A 12 -5.25 17.66 16.02
C LEU A 12 -4.63 17.16 17.33
N LEU A 13 -5.36 17.27 18.44
CA LEU A 13 -4.87 16.90 19.78
C LEU A 13 -5.27 15.48 20.17
N PHE A 14 -5.69 14.64 19.22
CA PHE A 14 -6.12 13.26 19.47
C PHE A 14 -5.09 12.41 20.27
N PRO A 15 -3.75 12.53 20.08
CA PRO A 15 -2.80 11.70 20.83
C PRO A 15 -2.80 12.06 22.32
N LEU A 16 -2.94 13.36 22.63
CA LEU A 16 -3.00 13.86 24.01
C LEU A 16 -4.27 13.37 24.71
N TYR A 17 -5.43 13.39 24.02
CA TYR A 17 -6.66 12.85 24.57
C TYR A 17 -6.53 11.35 24.88
N CYS A 18 -5.99 10.55 23.95
CA CYS A 18 -5.74 9.13 24.17
C CYS A 18 -4.78 8.87 25.35
N ALA A 19 -3.66 9.60 25.41
CA ALA A 19 -2.68 9.47 26.49
C ALA A 19 -3.28 9.81 27.85
N LEU A 20 -4.04 10.91 27.94
CA LEU A 20 -4.72 11.30 29.18
C LEU A 20 -5.75 10.27 29.63
N TYR A 21 -6.49 9.66 28.71
CA TYR A 21 -7.45 8.61 29.05
C TYR A 21 -6.79 7.33 29.54
N MET A 22 -5.61 6.97 29.00
CA MET A 22 -4.84 5.82 29.48
C MET A 22 -4.22 6.04 30.86
N VAL A 23 -3.70 7.24 31.14
CA VAL A 23 -3.00 7.54 32.40
C VAL A 23 -3.95 7.95 33.54
N ALA A 24 -4.94 8.80 33.24
CA ALA A 24 -5.84 9.40 34.23
C ALA A 24 -7.30 9.43 33.73
N PRO A 25 -7.98 8.27 33.69
CA PRO A 25 -9.33 8.12 33.12
C PRO A 25 -10.45 8.86 33.88
N THR A 26 -10.15 9.40 35.07
CA THR A 26 -11.07 10.18 35.92
C THR A 26 -10.90 11.69 35.76
N CYS A 27 -9.92 12.16 34.98
CA CYS A 27 -9.69 13.59 34.74
C CYS A 27 -10.83 14.22 33.92
N SER A 28 -11.17 15.49 34.21
CA SER A 28 -12.20 16.26 33.49
C SER A 28 -11.90 16.42 31.99
N MET A 29 -10.62 16.43 31.60
CA MET A 29 -10.20 16.46 30.19
C MET A 29 -10.38 15.10 29.48
N ALA A 30 -10.42 13.99 30.21
CA ALA A 30 -10.59 12.63 29.66
C ALA A 30 -12.07 12.18 29.64
N GLU A 31 -12.93 12.79 30.46
CA GLU A 31 -14.37 12.52 30.51
C GLU A 31 -15.08 12.55 29.14
N PRO A 32 -14.77 13.51 28.21
CA PRO A 32 -15.38 13.53 26.89
C PRO A 32 -15.18 12.25 26.08
N MET A 33 -14.09 11.50 26.28
CA MET A 33 -13.81 10.25 25.55
C MET A 33 -14.80 9.12 25.87
N ARG A 34 -15.59 9.24 26.94
CA ARG A 34 -16.65 8.27 27.24
C ARG A 34 -17.83 8.39 26.26
N LYS A 35 -18.00 9.55 25.62
CA LYS A 35 -19.09 9.81 24.67
C LYS A 35 -18.82 9.13 23.32
N PRO A 36 -19.80 8.43 22.72
CA PRO A 36 -19.59 7.66 21.49
C PRO A 36 -19.13 8.52 20.31
N PHE A 37 -19.68 9.74 20.18
CA PHE A 37 -19.26 10.68 19.15
C PHE A 37 -17.77 11.05 19.25
N MET A 38 -17.25 11.24 20.47
CA MET A 38 -15.84 11.60 20.67
C MET A 38 -14.92 10.43 20.35
N LYS A 39 -15.29 9.20 20.71
CA LYS A 39 -14.56 7.99 20.30
C LYS A 39 -14.47 7.93 18.78
N PHE A 40 -15.61 8.06 18.09
CA PHE A 40 -15.65 8.06 16.64
C PHE A 40 -14.71 9.13 16.04
N LEU A 41 -14.79 10.37 16.52
CA LEU A 41 -13.96 11.47 16.02
C LEU A 41 -12.46 11.20 16.21
N ILE A 42 -12.07 10.64 17.34
CA ILE A 42 -10.67 10.29 17.64
C ILE A 42 -10.19 9.15 16.73
N HIS A 43 -10.97 8.08 16.57
CA HIS A 43 -10.64 6.99 15.63
C HIS A 43 -10.51 7.51 14.20
N ALA A 44 -11.45 8.34 13.75
CA ALA A 44 -11.39 8.97 12.43
C ALA A 44 -10.15 9.86 12.26
N SER A 45 -9.80 10.64 13.28
CA SER A 45 -8.64 11.53 13.25
C SER A 45 -7.32 10.75 13.24
N SER A 46 -7.22 9.70 14.06
CA SER A 46 -6.08 8.77 14.07
C SER A 46 -5.91 8.08 12.72
N TYR A 47 -7.01 7.67 12.08
CA TYR A 47 -6.98 7.07 10.75
C TYR A 47 -6.55 8.07 9.66
N LEU A 48 -7.04 9.31 9.71
CA LEU A 48 -6.59 10.38 8.80
C LEU A 48 -5.11 10.70 9.01
N PHE A 49 -4.62 10.68 10.25
CA PHE A 49 -3.21 10.83 10.55
C PHE A 49 -2.38 9.66 10.01
N PHE A 50 -2.87 8.42 10.12
CA PHE A 50 -2.23 7.25 9.49
C PHE A 50 -2.10 7.42 7.97
N LEU A 51 -3.16 7.87 7.28
CA LEU A 51 -3.07 8.14 5.84
C LEU A 51 -2.09 9.28 5.52
N PHE A 52 -2.04 10.31 6.36
CA PHE A 52 -1.04 11.37 6.25
C PHE A 52 0.39 10.82 6.39
N LEU A 53 0.63 9.90 7.34
CA LEU A 53 1.92 9.21 7.46
C LEU A 53 2.27 8.42 6.19
N LEU A 54 1.31 7.70 5.60
CA LEU A 54 1.53 6.98 4.34
C LEU A 54 1.89 7.93 3.19
N ILE A 55 1.29 9.13 3.14
CA ILE A 55 1.65 10.17 2.16
C ILE A 55 3.09 10.65 2.41
N LEU A 56 3.48 10.88 3.66
CA LEU A 56 4.86 11.27 4.01
C LEU A 56 5.89 10.20 3.64
N VAL A 57 5.58 8.91 3.87
CA VAL A 57 6.42 7.79 3.44
C VAL A 57 6.55 7.78 1.91
N SER A 58 5.45 7.94 1.18
CA SER A 58 5.43 7.96 -0.29
C SER A 58 6.26 9.11 -0.87
N GLN A 59 6.21 10.29 -0.25
CA GLN A 59 7.01 11.46 -0.63
C GLN A 59 8.48 11.40 -0.18
N ARG A 60 8.88 10.33 0.55
CA ARG A 60 10.20 10.22 1.20
C ARG A 60 10.54 11.48 1.99
N ALA A 61 9.60 11.95 2.81
CA ALA A 61 9.69 13.23 3.49
C ALA A 61 10.96 13.37 4.36
N GLU A 62 11.46 12.28 4.96
CA GLU A 62 12.73 12.28 5.72
C GLU A 62 13.90 12.76 4.86
N VAL A 63 14.03 12.24 3.64
CA VAL A 63 15.07 12.61 2.68
C VAL A 63 14.93 14.08 2.30
N GLN A 64 13.72 14.52 1.97
CA GLN A 64 13.46 15.92 1.59
C GLN A 64 13.74 16.90 2.73
N VAL A 65 13.39 16.55 3.96
CA VAL A 65 13.63 17.38 5.15
C VAL A 65 15.14 17.52 5.42
N ILE A 66 15.90 16.43 5.33
CA ILE A 66 17.36 16.48 5.52
C ILE A 66 18.03 17.29 4.41
N LEU A 67 17.57 17.17 3.16
CA LEU A 67 18.09 17.97 2.06
C LEU A 67 17.81 19.47 2.26
N LEU A 68 16.61 19.84 2.70
CA LEU A 68 16.22 21.26 2.80
C LEU A 68 16.74 21.94 4.09
N PHE A 69 16.67 21.25 5.22
CA PHE A 69 16.96 21.82 6.56
C PHE A 69 18.16 21.17 7.27
N GLY A 70 18.77 20.13 6.70
CA GLY A 70 19.87 19.41 7.32
C GLY A 70 21.22 20.15 7.24
N THR A 71 22.07 19.88 8.22
CA THR A 71 23.48 20.32 8.26
C THR A 71 24.30 19.62 7.16
N GLU A 72 25.41 20.19 6.71
CA GLU A 72 26.24 19.59 5.65
C GLU A 72 26.70 18.15 5.96
N SER A 73 27.02 17.84 7.21
CA SER A 73 27.36 16.48 7.64
C SER A 73 26.20 15.49 7.47
N MET A 74 24.96 15.92 7.72
CA MET A 74 23.77 15.07 7.52
C MET A 74 23.49 14.84 6.03
N ARG A 75 23.77 15.83 5.18
CA ARG A 75 23.61 15.69 3.73
C ARG A 75 24.63 14.70 3.15
N GLN A 76 25.88 14.76 3.59
CA GLN A 76 26.92 13.80 3.17
C GLN A 76 26.58 12.36 3.60
N ALA A 77 26.15 12.17 4.85
CA ALA A 77 25.70 10.85 5.33
C ALA A 77 24.50 10.32 4.52
N LEU A 78 23.55 11.19 4.17
CA LEU A 78 22.41 10.84 3.34
C LEU A 78 22.83 10.44 1.91
N GLU A 79 23.78 11.15 1.31
CA GLU A 79 24.31 10.79 -0.01
C GLU A 79 24.94 9.39 0.01
N GLU A 80 25.72 9.07 1.04
CA GLU A 80 26.29 7.73 1.21
C GLU A 80 25.22 6.64 1.38
N GLU A 81 24.15 6.92 2.12
CA GLU A 81 23.01 5.99 2.24
C GLU A 81 22.21 5.85 0.96
N LEU A 82 22.03 6.93 0.19
CA LEU A 82 21.32 6.87 -1.10
C LEU A 82 22.10 6.08 -2.16
N MET A 83 23.43 6.07 -2.06
CA MET A 83 24.30 5.22 -2.89
C MET A 83 24.16 3.73 -2.54
N LYS A 84 23.87 3.41 -1.27
CA LYS A 84 23.54 2.04 -0.85
C LYS A 84 22.06 1.78 -1.14
N GLN A 85 21.76 1.11 -2.24
CA GLN A 85 20.37 0.83 -2.60
C GLN A 85 19.85 -0.48 -2.00
N ARG A 86 20.74 -1.37 -1.57
CA ARG A 86 20.41 -2.68 -0.97
C ARG A 86 20.82 -2.76 0.50
N GLY A 87 20.03 -3.51 1.28
CA GLY A 87 20.31 -3.76 2.70
C GLY A 87 19.92 -2.64 3.66
N ASN A 88 19.20 -1.62 3.17
CA ASN A 88 18.77 -0.51 4.02
C ASN A 88 17.69 -0.98 5.01
N GLY A 89 17.85 -0.56 6.27
CA GLY A 89 16.85 -0.79 7.30
C GLY A 89 15.56 0.00 7.07
N PRO A 90 14.49 -0.28 7.84
CA PRO A 90 13.27 0.50 7.79
C PRO A 90 13.52 1.94 8.22
N THR A 91 12.91 2.88 7.50
CA THR A 91 12.92 4.31 7.85
C THR A 91 12.14 4.59 9.15
N TYR A 92 12.34 5.75 9.78
CA TYR A 92 11.63 6.09 11.02
C TYR A 92 10.11 6.22 10.79
N LEU A 93 9.70 6.77 9.65
CA LEU A 93 8.31 6.84 9.23
C LEU A 93 7.73 5.44 8.98
N GLU A 94 8.47 4.53 8.34
CA GLU A 94 8.03 3.14 8.17
C GLU A 94 7.86 2.44 9.53
N LEU A 95 8.75 2.68 10.49
CA LEU A 95 8.61 2.14 11.84
C LEU A 95 7.32 2.64 12.53
N LEU A 96 6.98 3.92 12.36
CA LEU A 96 5.72 4.47 12.88
C LEU A 96 4.51 3.84 12.19
N VAL A 97 4.57 3.59 10.89
CA VAL A 97 3.53 2.85 10.14
C VAL A 97 3.38 1.44 10.69
N VAL A 98 4.47 0.74 11.00
CA VAL A 98 4.42 -0.62 11.59
C VAL A 98 3.69 -0.60 12.94
N VAL A 99 3.92 0.40 13.79
CA VAL A 99 3.20 0.54 15.07
C VAL A 99 1.69 0.67 14.84
N TYR A 100 1.27 1.46 13.84
CA TYR A 100 -0.14 1.57 13.46
C TYR A 100 -0.72 0.26 12.94
N VAL A 101 0.00 -0.43 12.05
CA VAL A 101 -0.42 -1.71 11.48
C VAL A 101 -0.62 -2.76 12.58
N LEU A 102 0.28 -2.83 13.57
CA LEU A 102 0.11 -3.73 14.72
C LEU A 102 -1.16 -3.39 15.52
N GLY A 103 -1.46 -2.10 15.69
CA GLY A 103 -2.71 -1.64 16.30
C GLY A 103 -3.95 -2.09 15.54
N PHE A 104 -3.95 -1.96 14.20
CA PHE A 104 -5.07 -2.41 13.37
C PHE A 104 -5.22 -3.94 13.36
N ILE A 105 -4.12 -4.69 13.34
CA ILE A 105 -4.17 -6.15 13.44
C ILE A 105 -4.78 -6.56 14.78
N TRP A 106 -4.39 -5.90 15.88
CA TRP A 106 -4.95 -6.15 17.19
C TRP A 106 -6.44 -5.83 17.26
N GLU A 107 -6.86 -4.67 16.75
CA GLU A 107 -8.26 -4.24 16.68
C GLU A 107 -9.13 -5.26 15.93
N GLU A 108 -8.74 -5.63 14.71
CA GLU A 108 -9.49 -6.61 13.91
C GLU A 108 -9.50 -8.00 14.54
N THR A 109 -8.40 -8.41 15.18
CA THR A 109 -8.32 -9.69 15.87
C THR A 109 -9.35 -9.75 17.01
N GLN A 110 -9.47 -8.69 17.80
CA GLN A 110 -10.46 -8.60 18.87
C GLN A 110 -11.90 -8.62 18.33
N GLU A 111 -12.17 -7.94 17.21
CA GLU A 111 -13.49 -7.96 16.56
C GLU A 111 -13.86 -9.36 16.07
N ILE A 112 -12.93 -10.06 15.42
CA ILE A 112 -13.13 -11.44 14.95
C ILE A 112 -13.40 -12.39 16.13
N PHE A 113 -12.71 -12.22 17.26
CA PHE A 113 -12.94 -13.02 18.46
C PHE A 113 -14.32 -12.74 19.10
N ALA A 114 -14.80 -11.50 19.05
CA ALA A 114 -16.07 -11.12 19.65
C ALA A 114 -17.28 -11.54 18.79
N GLU A 115 -17.23 -11.34 17.47
CA GLU A 115 -18.36 -11.58 16.56
C GLU A 115 -18.34 -12.96 15.89
N GLY A 116 -17.17 -13.58 15.79
CA GLY A 116 -16.93 -14.80 15.03
C GLY A 116 -16.68 -14.55 13.53
N ILE A 117 -15.77 -15.34 12.95
CA ILE A 117 -15.23 -15.10 11.60
C ILE A 117 -16.29 -15.14 10.48
N GLN A 118 -17.32 -15.98 10.60
CA GLN A 118 -18.36 -16.08 9.57
C GLN A 118 -19.26 -14.83 9.52
N SER A 119 -19.59 -14.25 10.67
CA SER A 119 -20.38 -13.02 10.72
C SER A 119 -19.55 -11.83 10.24
N TYR A 120 -18.28 -11.79 10.66
CA TYR A 120 -17.32 -10.76 10.29
C TYR A 120 -17.11 -10.67 8.77
N LEU A 121 -16.81 -11.79 8.09
CA LEU A 121 -16.55 -11.78 6.64
C LEU A 121 -17.79 -11.53 5.77
N ARG A 122 -19.00 -11.61 6.34
CA ARG A 122 -20.23 -11.25 5.62
C ARG A 122 -20.31 -9.74 5.38
N ASN A 123 -19.62 -8.93 6.17
CA ASN A 123 -19.52 -7.50 5.96
C ASN A 123 -18.41 -7.19 4.95
N MET A 124 -18.79 -6.61 3.80
CA MET A 124 -17.85 -6.25 2.73
C MET A 124 -16.77 -5.28 3.20
N TRP A 125 -17.06 -4.42 4.18
CA TRP A 125 -16.08 -3.48 4.71
C TRP A 125 -15.01 -4.16 5.56
N ASN A 126 -15.42 -5.10 6.41
CA ASN A 126 -14.51 -5.91 7.22
C ASN A 126 -13.59 -6.77 6.34
N PHE A 127 -14.09 -7.23 5.19
CA PHE A 127 -13.24 -7.88 4.18
C PHE A 127 -12.14 -6.95 3.64
N ILE A 128 -12.43 -5.66 3.41
CA ILE A 128 -11.41 -4.68 3.00
C ILE A 128 -10.36 -4.47 4.09
N ASP A 129 -10.76 -4.39 5.36
CA ASP A 129 -9.81 -4.24 6.48
C ASP A 129 -8.93 -5.48 6.66
N PHE A 130 -9.54 -6.66 6.56
CA PHE A 130 -8.80 -7.92 6.57
C PHE A 130 -7.78 -7.98 5.42
N MET A 131 -8.19 -7.63 4.19
CA MET A 131 -7.29 -7.60 3.03
C MET A 131 -6.14 -6.61 3.22
N ARG A 132 -6.43 -5.41 3.72
CA ARG A 132 -5.42 -4.39 4.05
C ARG A 132 -4.39 -4.96 5.04
N ASN A 133 -4.86 -5.50 6.17
CA ASN A 133 -3.98 -6.02 7.21
C ASN A 133 -3.17 -7.24 6.73
N PHE A 134 -3.77 -8.11 5.93
CA PHE A 134 -3.10 -9.24 5.30
C PHE A 134 -1.97 -8.78 4.38
N LEU A 135 -2.23 -7.79 3.51
CA LEU A 135 -1.20 -7.21 2.65
C LEU A 135 -0.06 -6.58 3.44
N TYR A 136 -0.35 -5.83 4.51
CA TYR A 136 0.70 -5.29 5.37
C TYR A 136 1.54 -6.37 6.06
N CYS A 137 0.93 -7.48 6.47
CA CYS A 137 1.67 -8.62 7.00
C CYS A 137 2.60 -9.23 5.94
N LEU A 138 2.12 -9.42 4.71
CA LEU A 138 2.95 -9.91 3.60
C LEU A 138 4.12 -8.98 3.30
N VAL A 139 3.89 -7.67 3.29
CA VAL A 139 4.95 -6.66 3.11
C VAL A 139 5.99 -6.78 4.21
N ALA A 140 5.58 -6.87 5.48
CA ALA A 140 6.50 -7.02 6.60
C ALA A 140 7.34 -8.30 6.47
N CYS A 141 6.71 -9.44 6.14
CA CYS A 141 7.40 -10.70 5.91
C CYS A 141 8.42 -10.60 4.77
N LEU A 142 8.03 -10.04 3.63
CA LEU A 142 8.91 -9.89 2.46
C LEU A 142 10.04 -8.90 2.72
N ARG A 143 9.81 -7.80 3.46
CA ARG A 143 10.87 -6.86 3.85
C ARG A 143 11.88 -7.50 4.78
N VAL A 144 11.44 -8.31 5.75
CA VAL A 144 12.34 -9.06 6.63
C VAL A 144 13.15 -10.09 5.83
N PHE A 145 12.50 -10.82 4.92
CA PHE A 145 13.17 -11.76 4.04
C PHE A 145 14.20 -11.07 3.13
N ALA A 146 13.82 -9.96 2.49
CA ALA A 146 14.70 -9.13 1.67
C ALA A 146 15.91 -8.64 2.47
N TYR A 147 15.69 -8.15 3.69
CA TYR A 147 16.76 -7.66 4.56
C TYR A 147 17.76 -8.77 4.92
N ILE A 148 17.28 -9.97 5.28
CA ILE A 148 18.14 -11.12 5.58
C ILE A 148 18.94 -11.53 4.33
N GLN A 149 18.28 -11.65 3.18
CA GLN A 149 18.91 -12.04 1.93
C GLN A 149 19.99 -11.02 1.51
N GLN A 150 19.65 -9.72 1.48
CA GLN A 150 20.56 -8.66 1.07
C GLN A 150 21.73 -8.52 2.05
N THR A 151 21.50 -8.65 3.36
CA THR A 151 22.59 -8.64 4.34
C THR A 151 23.55 -9.81 4.13
N SER A 152 23.02 -10.99 3.79
CA SER A 152 23.85 -12.15 3.44
C SER A 152 24.67 -11.92 2.18
N GLU A 153 24.09 -11.36 1.12
CA GLU A 153 24.80 -11.04 -0.14
C GLU A 153 25.91 -10.02 0.09
N ILE A 154 25.63 -8.95 0.86
CA ILE A 154 26.60 -7.89 1.20
C ILE A 154 27.75 -8.44 2.05
N SER A 155 27.48 -9.42 2.91
CA SER A 155 28.54 -10.05 3.72
C SER A 155 29.55 -10.86 2.90
N ILE A 156 29.11 -11.38 1.74
CA ILE A 156 29.96 -12.14 0.82
C ILE A 156 30.69 -11.19 -0.13
N ASP A 157 29.96 -10.23 -0.70
CA ASP A 157 30.50 -9.22 -1.61
C ASP A 157 29.94 -7.83 -1.25
N PRO A 158 30.75 -6.95 -0.62
CA PRO A 158 30.34 -5.61 -0.24
C PRO A 158 29.92 -4.72 -1.42
N SER A 159 30.34 -5.04 -2.66
CA SER A 159 29.96 -4.27 -3.84
C SER A 159 28.47 -4.38 -4.18
N THR A 160 27.81 -5.47 -3.74
CA THR A 160 26.39 -5.72 -3.98
C THR A 160 25.46 -4.67 -3.37
N ALA A 161 25.90 -3.97 -2.32
CA ALA A 161 25.16 -2.88 -1.69
C ALA A 161 24.92 -1.68 -2.65
N TYR A 162 25.81 -1.49 -3.63
CA TYR A 162 25.84 -0.35 -4.55
C TYR A 162 25.27 -0.66 -5.93
N ILE A 163 24.68 -1.84 -6.11
CA ILE A 163 24.03 -2.21 -7.38
C ILE A 163 22.82 -1.30 -7.59
N ALA A 164 22.82 -0.58 -8.70
CA ALA A 164 21.72 0.28 -9.11
C ALA A 164 20.44 -0.52 -9.31
N ARG A 165 19.31 0.04 -8.88
CA ARG A 165 17.97 -0.56 -8.91
C ARG A 165 17.52 -1.09 -10.27
N GLU A 166 18.01 -0.50 -11.36
CA GLU A 166 17.73 -0.93 -12.74
C GLU A 166 18.29 -2.32 -13.07
N HIS A 167 19.28 -2.78 -12.31
CA HIS A 167 19.96 -4.06 -12.50
C HIS A 167 19.53 -5.11 -11.46
N TRP A 168 18.48 -4.83 -10.70
CA TRP A 168 17.94 -5.79 -9.75
C TRP A 168 17.19 -6.89 -10.50
N ASP A 169 17.09 -8.06 -9.87
CA ASP A 169 16.27 -9.15 -10.39
C ASP A 169 14.79 -8.76 -10.41
N ASP A 170 14.08 -9.18 -11.46
CA ASP A 170 12.64 -8.85 -11.65
C ASP A 170 11.78 -9.35 -10.48
N PHE A 171 12.21 -10.44 -9.80
CA PHE A 171 11.52 -11.03 -8.66
C PHE A 171 12.21 -10.75 -7.32
N ASP A 172 13.02 -9.70 -7.24
CA ASP A 172 13.62 -9.28 -5.97
C ASP A 172 12.53 -9.05 -4.90
N PRO A 173 12.61 -9.72 -3.73
CA PRO A 173 11.59 -9.63 -2.69
C PRO A 173 11.30 -8.20 -2.22
N GLN A 174 12.29 -7.30 -2.29
CA GLN A 174 12.13 -5.89 -1.97
C GLN A 174 11.18 -5.19 -2.96
N LEU A 175 11.31 -5.46 -4.26
CA LEU A 175 10.43 -4.88 -5.29
C LEU A 175 9.00 -5.38 -5.15
N ILE A 176 8.84 -6.67 -4.88
CA ILE A 176 7.52 -7.28 -4.62
C ILE A 176 6.89 -6.67 -3.36
N ALA A 177 7.67 -6.50 -2.29
CA ALA A 177 7.20 -5.87 -1.06
C ALA A 177 6.73 -4.42 -1.30
N GLU A 178 7.45 -3.64 -2.10
CA GLU A 178 7.05 -2.28 -2.43
C GLU A 178 5.76 -2.23 -3.27
N GLY A 179 5.59 -3.16 -4.22
CA GLY A 179 4.34 -3.31 -4.97
C GLY A 179 3.14 -3.67 -4.09
N LEU A 180 3.31 -4.62 -3.17
CA LEU A 180 2.27 -4.99 -2.21
C LEU A 180 2.00 -3.87 -1.19
N PHE A 181 3.01 -3.10 -0.81
CA PHE A 181 2.84 -1.93 0.06
C PHE A 181 1.98 -0.86 -0.63
N ALA A 182 2.20 -0.61 -1.91
CA ALA A 182 1.35 0.29 -2.69
C ALA A 182 -0.11 -0.20 -2.74
N ALA A 183 -0.33 -1.50 -2.96
CA ALA A 183 -1.66 -2.10 -2.90
C ALA A 183 -2.32 -1.95 -1.51
N ALA A 184 -1.57 -2.20 -0.43
CA ALA A 184 -2.04 -2.01 0.94
C ALA A 184 -2.45 -0.54 1.22
N ASN A 185 -1.71 0.42 0.67
CA ASN A 185 -2.01 1.84 0.80
C ASN A 185 -3.30 2.22 0.05
N ILE A 186 -3.59 1.60 -1.10
CA ILE A 186 -4.86 1.78 -1.81
C ILE A 186 -6.03 1.28 -0.95
N PHE A 187 -5.93 0.07 -0.40
CA PHE A 187 -6.98 -0.44 0.50
C PHE A 187 -7.14 0.41 1.76
N SER A 188 -6.04 0.95 2.29
CA SER A 188 -6.08 1.92 3.39
C SER A 188 -6.84 3.19 3.01
N ALA A 189 -6.61 3.75 1.83
CA ALA A 189 -7.37 4.91 1.38
C ALA A 189 -8.86 4.58 1.15
N LEU A 190 -9.19 3.40 0.62
CA LEU A 190 -10.57 2.97 0.36
C LEU A 190 -11.43 2.88 1.63
N LYS A 191 -10.84 2.58 2.79
CA LYS A 191 -11.55 2.58 4.08
C LYS A 191 -12.16 3.95 4.41
N LEU A 192 -11.67 5.07 3.86
CA LEU A 192 -12.30 6.38 4.04
C LEU A 192 -13.76 6.42 3.55
N VAL A 193 -14.10 5.62 2.55
CA VAL A 193 -15.48 5.53 2.05
C VAL A 193 -16.42 5.03 3.14
N HIS A 194 -15.94 4.16 4.04
CA HIS A 194 -16.74 3.71 5.19
C HIS A 194 -17.05 4.86 6.15
N LEU A 195 -16.15 5.83 6.34
CA LEU A 195 -16.38 6.98 7.22
C LEU A 195 -17.48 7.92 6.68
N PHE A 196 -17.75 7.91 5.37
CA PHE A 196 -18.83 8.70 4.78
C PHE A 196 -20.23 8.25 5.19
N SER A 197 -20.38 7.00 5.67
CA SER A 197 -21.66 6.45 6.17
C SER A 197 -22.28 7.30 7.30
N ILE A 198 -21.45 8.06 8.01
CA ILE A 198 -21.85 8.85 9.18
C ILE A 198 -22.36 10.24 8.77
N ASN A 199 -21.99 10.71 7.58
CA ASN A 199 -22.48 11.99 7.08
C ASN A 199 -23.94 11.83 6.60
N PRO A 200 -24.89 12.66 7.07
CA PRO A 200 -26.30 12.56 6.68
C PRO A 200 -26.55 12.64 5.17
N HIS A 201 -25.68 13.31 4.41
CA HIS A 201 -25.81 13.48 2.97
C HIS A 201 -25.05 12.42 2.18
N LEU A 202 -23.86 12.00 2.64
CA LEU A 202 -23.02 11.04 1.91
C LEU A 202 -23.35 9.58 2.23
N GLY A 203 -23.95 9.30 3.39
CA GLY A 203 -24.30 7.94 3.81
C GLY A 203 -25.27 7.24 2.83
N PRO A 204 -26.42 7.85 2.48
CA PRO A 204 -27.34 7.24 1.50
C PRO A 204 -26.70 6.98 0.13
N LEU A 205 -25.77 7.86 -0.29
CA LEU A 205 -25.01 7.71 -1.52
C LEU A 205 -24.08 6.49 -1.46
N GLN A 206 -23.34 6.34 -0.36
CA GLN A 206 -22.44 5.20 -0.14
C GLN A 206 -23.20 3.87 -0.10
N ILE A 207 -24.38 3.82 0.53
CA ILE A 207 -25.22 2.61 0.55
C ILE A 207 -25.73 2.27 -0.86
N SER A 208 -26.09 3.28 -1.65
CA SER A 208 -26.52 3.10 -3.04
C SER A 208 -25.38 2.56 -3.91
N LEU A 209 -24.17 3.12 -3.75
CA LEU A 209 -22.96 2.63 -4.42
C LEU A 209 -22.70 1.16 -4.11
N GLY A 210 -22.72 0.76 -2.83
CA GLY A 210 -22.47 -0.62 -2.43
C GLY A 210 -23.46 -1.62 -3.05
N ARG A 211 -24.74 -1.24 -3.19
CA ARG A 211 -25.74 -2.10 -3.85
C ARG A 211 -25.53 -2.20 -5.36
N MET A 212 -25.17 -1.11 -6.04
CA MET A 212 -24.90 -1.11 -7.48
C MET A 212 -23.67 -1.94 -7.86
N VAL A 213 -22.64 -2.02 -7.00
CA VAL A 213 -21.45 -2.84 -7.25
C VAL A 213 -21.80 -4.31 -7.48
N ILE A 214 -22.78 -4.85 -6.75
CA ILE A 214 -23.23 -6.23 -6.92
C ILE A 214 -23.79 -6.45 -8.34
N ASP A 215 -24.51 -5.48 -8.88
CA ASP A 215 -25.06 -5.56 -10.24
C ASP A 215 -23.98 -5.36 -11.31
N ILE A 216 -22.98 -4.51 -11.06
CA ILE A 216 -21.81 -4.36 -11.91
C ILE A 216 -21.03 -5.68 -12.02
N VAL A 217 -20.82 -6.38 -10.90
CA VAL A 217 -20.10 -7.68 -10.89
C VAL A 217 -20.88 -8.74 -11.70
N LYS A 218 -22.21 -8.76 -11.61
CA LYS A 218 -23.04 -9.66 -12.44
C LYS A 218 -22.85 -9.36 -13.93
N PHE A 219 -22.84 -8.08 -14.31
CA PHE A 219 -22.63 -7.68 -15.70
C PHE A 219 -21.20 -7.99 -16.19
N PHE A 220 -20.21 -7.81 -15.32
CA PHE A 220 -18.81 -8.09 -15.60
C PHE A 220 -18.56 -9.56 -15.99
N PHE A 221 -19.35 -10.49 -15.46
CA PHE A 221 -19.27 -11.90 -15.85
C PHE A 221 -19.60 -12.12 -17.33
N ILE A 222 -20.70 -11.53 -17.82
CA ILE A 222 -21.10 -11.61 -19.23
C ILE A 222 -20.05 -10.92 -20.11
N TYR A 223 -19.58 -9.75 -19.68
CA TYR A 223 -18.53 -9.02 -20.39
C TYR A 223 -17.23 -9.81 -20.52
N SER A 224 -16.81 -10.52 -19.46
CA SER A 224 -15.60 -11.35 -19.46
C SER A 224 -15.70 -12.53 -20.42
N LEU A 225 -16.88 -13.15 -20.55
CA LEU A 225 -17.13 -14.22 -21.53
C LEU A 225 -16.97 -13.71 -22.97
N VAL A 226 -17.51 -12.52 -23.25
CA VAL A 226 -17.37 -11.89 -24.57
C VAL A 226 -15.90 -11.56 -24.84
N LEU A 227 -15.20 -10.91 -23.90
CA LEU A 227 -13.77 -10.62 -24.03
C LEU A 227 -12.95 -11.88 -24.29
N PHE A 228 -13.23 -12.97 -23.57
CA PHE A 228 -12.54 -14.23 -23.75
C PHE A 228 -12.78 -14.84 -25.14
N ALA A 229 -14.02 -14.81 -25.63
CA ALA A 229 -14.34 -15.29 -26.99
C ALA A 229 -13.59 -14.48 -28.07
N PHE A 230 -13.55 -13.16 -27.94
CA PHE A 230 -12.78 -12.29 -28.84
C PHE A 230 -11.27 -12.53 -28.72
N ALA A 231 -10.73 -12.69 -27.51
CA ALA A 231 -9.32 -12.98 -27.29
C ALA A 231 -8.91 -14.29 -27.99
N CYS A 232 -9.72 -15.35 -27.85
CA CYS A 232 -9.49 -16.62 -28.54
C CYS A 232 -9.59 -16.48 -30.08
N GLY A 233 -10.60 -15.77 -30.58
CA GLY A 233 -10.78 -15.55 -32.02
C GLY A 233 -9.64 -14.73 -32.65
N LEU A 234 -9.21 -13.65 -32.00
CA LEU A 234 -8.08 -12.83 -32.44
C LEU A 234 -6.76 -13.59 -32.33
N ASN A 235 -6.55 -14.34 -31.24
CA ASN A 235 -5.35 -15.17 -31.11
C ASN A 235 -5.30 -16.19 -32.24
N GLN A 236 -6.39 -16.91 -32.52
CA GLN A 236 -6.44 -17.88 -33.63
C GLN A 236 -6.14 -17.25 -34.99
N LEU A 237 -6.65 -16.04 -35.24
CA LEU A 237 -6.44 -15.32 -36.50
C LEU A 237 -5.00 -14.80 -36.66
N LEU A 238 -4.42 -14.28 -35.58
CA LEU A 238 -3.15 -13.55 -35.62
C LEU A 238 -1.94 -14.39 -35.21
N TRP A 239 -2.12 -15.60 -34.65
CA TRP A 239 -1.03 -16.43 -34.12
C TRP A 239 0.09 -16.66 -35.16
N TYR A 240 -0.29 -16.93 -36.43
CA TYR A 240 0.66 -17.21 -37.49
C TYR A 240 1.52 -15.99 -37.84
N PHE A 241 0.91 -14.80 -37.91
CA PHE A 241 1.63 -13.56 -38.18
C PHE A 241 2.51 -13.15 -36.99
N ALA A 242 2.05 -13.41 -35.77
CA ALA A 242 2.81 -13.20 -34.55
C ALA A 242 4.07 -14.10 -34.52
N ASP A 243 3.96 -15.37 -34.90
CA ASP A 243 5.10 -16.29 -35.00
C ASP A 243 6.10 -15.86 -36.10
N LEU A 244 5.60 -15.40 -37.25
CA LEU A 244 6.46 -14.83 -38.29
C LEU A 244 7.20 -13.57 -37.83
N GLU A 245 6.53 -12.65 -37.11
CA GLU A 245 7.20 -11.47 -36.52
C GLU A 245 8.24 -11.88 -35.47
N LYS A 246 7.94 -12.86 -34.62
CA LYS A 246 8.89 -13.38 -33.64
C LYS A 246 10.13 -13.94 -34.33
N LYS A 247 9.96 -14.74 -35.39
CA LYS A 247 11.08 -15.28 -36.19
C LYS A 247 11.90 -14.20 -36.88
N LYS A 248 11.29 -13.08 -37.29
CA LYS A 248 12.03 -11.91 -37.82
C LYS A 248 12.92 -11.30 -36.76
N CYS A 249 12.46 -11.20 -35.51
CA CYS A 249 13.33 -10.73 -34.44
C CYS A 249 14.46 -11.73 -34.16
N TYR A 250 14.16 -13.01 -33.96
CA TYR A 250 15.16 -14.04 -33.63
C TYR A 250 15.80 -14.68 -34.86
N SER A 251 16.16 -13.87 -35.85
CA SER A 251 16.70 -14.33 -37.15
C SER A 251 18.20 -14.67 -37.10
N LEU A 252 18.94 -14.18 -36.10
CA LEU A 252 20.38 -14.39 -35.99
C LEU A 252 20.74 -15.82 -35.58
N PRO A 253 21.89 -16.35 -36.05
CA PRO A 253 22.39 -17.65 -35.63
C PRO A 253 22.56 -17.70 -34.10
N GLY A 254 22.02 -18.74 -33.48
CA GLY A 254 21.98 -18.88 -32.01
C GLY A 254 20.70 -18.37 -31.35
N GLY A 255 19.71 -17.92 -32.12
CA GLY A 255 18.43 -17.44 -31.57
C GLY A 255 18.55 -16.10 -30.87
N LEU A 256 19.49 -15.26 -31.31
CA LEU A 256 19.68 -13.91 -30.79
C LEU A 256 18.73 -12.93 -31.51
N PRO A 257 18.26 -11.86 -30.83
CA PRO A 257 17.41 -10.84 -31.43
C PRO A 257 18.21 -9.90 -32.36
N ASP A 258 17.70 -9.68 -33.58
CA ASP A 258 18.25 -8.80 -34.62
C ASP A 258 17.70 -7.37 -34.48
N TRP A 259 18.29 -6.62 -33.55
CA TRP A 259 17.96 -5.20 -33.34
C TRP A 259 18.39 -4.29 -34.49
N GLY A 260 19.27 -4.75 -35.39
CA GLY A 260 19.82 -3.95 -36.48
C GLY A 260 18.86 -3.87 -37.67
N ALA A 261 18.38 -5.02 -38.15
CA ALA A 261 17.49 -5.08 -39.32
C ALA A 261 16.00 -5.06 -38.94
N HIS A 262 15.65 -5.53 -37.74
CA HIS A 262 14.27 -5.79 -37.33
C HIS A 262 13.93 -5.26 -35.92
N SER A 263 14.35 -4.01 -35.64
CA SER A 263 14.11 -3.32 -34.36
C SER A 263 12.64 -3.34 -33.93
N ASP A 264 11.70 -3.10 -34.85
CA ASP A 264 10.27 -3.01 -34.53
C ASP A 264 9.68 -4.36 -34.10
N ALA A 265 10.13 -5.45 -34.72
CA ALA A 265 9.73 -6.80 -34.33
C ALA A 265 10.33 -7.17 -32.97
N CYS A 266 11.58 -6.78 -32.72
CA CYS A 266 12.24 -7.03 -31.44
C CYS A 266 11.71 -6.17 -30.29
N MET A 267 11.24 -4.94 -30.54
CA MET A 267 10.57 -4.14 -29.52
C MET A 267 9.27 -4.80 -29.03
N LYS A 268 8.54 -5.51 -29.92
CA LYS A 268 7.30 -6.21 -29.56
C LYS A 268 7.54 -7.53 -28.78
N TRP A 269 8.69 -8.15 -28.97
CA TRP A 269 9.03 -9.49 -28.45
C TRP A 269 10.23 -9.49 -27.50
N ARG A 270 10.58 -8.32 -26.96
CA ARG A 270 11.62 -8.13 -25.95
C ARG A 270 11.24 -8.81 -24.64
#